data_AF-A0A256KSM4-F1
#
_entry.id   AF-A0A256KSM4-F1
#
_cell.length_a   1.000
_cell.length_b   1.000
_cell.length_c   1.000
_cell.angle_alpha   90.00
_cell.angle_beta   90.00
_cell.angle_gamma   90.00
#
_symmetry.space_group_name_H-M   'P 1'
#
loop_
_entity.id
_entity.type
_entity.pdbx_description
1 polymer ?
#
loop_
_entity_poly.entity_id
_entity_poly.type
_entity_poly.pdbx_seq_one_letter_code
_entity_poly.pdbx_strand_id
1 'polypeptide(L)' 'MIRWFQSKDLAVQLIILAVVFDPLGFASGYLIAPSLEIAPLYGGIAGLIAGSSVLSLHVLYTSMNK' A
#
# COMPACT_ATOMS: atom_id res chain seq x y z
N MET A 1 16.01 -10.35 3.89
CA MET A 1 15.09 -9.46 3.13
C MET A 1 15.04 -8.04 3.71
N ILE A 2 14.67 -7.85 4.98
CA ILE A 2 14.52 -6.51 5.59
C ILE A 2 15.79 -5.65 5.52
N ARG A 3 16.97 -6.22 5.78
CA ARG A 3 18.23 -5.45 5.78
C ARG A 3 18.64 -4.89 4.41
N TRP A 4 18.27 -5.58 3.33
CA TRP A 4 18.49 -5.11 1.94
C TRP A 4 17.51 -4.01 1.53
N PHE A 5 16.27 -4.12 2.01
CA PHE A 5 15.26 -3.10 1.76
C PHE A 5 15.60 -1.81 2.51
N GLN A 6 16.00 -1.93 3.78
CA GLN A 6 16.43 -0.82 4.64
C GLN A 6 17.72 -0.13 4.17
N SER A 7 18.56 -0.80 3.38
CA SER A 7 19.77 -0.20 2.81
C SER A 7 19.52 0.66 1.56
N LYS A 8 18.27 0.73 1.05
CA LYS A 8 17.92 1.57 -0.10
C LYS A 8 17.49 2.96 0.33
N ASP A 9 17.58 3.91 -0.59
CA ASP A 9 17.02 5.24 -0.40
C ASP A 9 15.50 5.18 -0.13
N LEU A 10 14.98 6.14 0.63
CA LEU A 10 13.57 6.22 1.00
C LEU A 10 12.67 6.21 -0.24
N ALA A 11 13.05 6.91 -1.31
CA ALA A 11 12.26 6.92 -2.54
C ALA A 11 12.12 5.51 -3.14
N VAL A 12 13.21 4.73 -3.16
CA VAL A 12 13.20 3.37 -3.70
C VAL A 12 12.43 2.42 -2.79
N GLN A 13 12.53 2.61 -1.48
CA GLN A 13 11.72 1.87 -0.51
C GLN A 13 10.22 2.09 -0.75
N LEU A 14 9.79 3.33 -0.96
CA LEU A 14 8.40 3.67 -1.24
C LEU A 14 7.93 3.11 -2.59
N ILE A 15 8.75 3.17 -3.64
CA ILE A 15 8.39 2.58 -4.94
C ILE A 15 8.16 1.07 -4.80
N ILE A 16 9.04 0.37 -4.08
CA ILE A 16 8.89 -1.07 -3.85
C ILE A 16 7.59 -1.37 -3.08
N LEU A 17 7.28 -0.59 -2.04
CA LEU A 17 6.01 -0.75 -1.31
C LEU A 17 4.81 -0.47 -2.22
N ALA A 18 4.82 0.60 -3.01
CA ALA A 18 3.72 0.98 -3.88
C ALA A 18 3.43 -0.10 -4.91
N VAL A 19 4.48 -0.61 -5.58
CA VAL A 19 4.35 -1.69 -6.56
C VAL A 19 3.76 -2.98 -5.98
N VAL A 20 3.87 -3.20 -4.68
CA VAL A 20 3.29 -4.38 -4.02
C VAL A 20 1.91 -4.07 -3.45
N PHE A 21 1.79 -3.04 -2.63
CA PHE A 21 0.58 -2.74 -1.86
C PHE A 21 -0.52 -2.08 -2.68
N ASP A 22 -0.21 -1.31 -3.73
CA ASP A 22 -1.24 -0.69 -4.56
C ASP A 22 -2.02 -1.71 -5.39
N PRO A 23 -1.39 -2.60 -6.19
CA PRO A 23 -2.15 -3.63 -6.92
C PRO A 23 -2.82 -4.64 -5.99
N LEU A 24 -2.19 -5.00 -4.86
CA LEU A 24 -2.84 -5.88 -3.86
C LEU A 24 -4.02 -5.19 -3.17
N GLY A 25 -3.88 -3.92 -2.82
CA GLY A 25 -4.94 -3.10 -2.23
C GLY A 25 -6.12 -2.97 -3.19
N PHE A 26 -5.85 -2.61 -4.46
CA PHE A 26 -6.90 -2.54 -5.48
C PHE A 26 -7.58 -3.90 -5.70
N ALA A 27 -6.80 -4.97 -5.91
CA ALA A 27 -7.34 -6.29 -6.20
C ALA A 27 -8.17 -6.83 -5.03
N SER A 28 -7.67 -6.71 -3.80
CA SER A 28 -8.42 -7.13 -2.61
C SER A 28 -9.71 -6.34 -2.44
N GLY A 29 -9.66 -5.00 -2.57
CA GLY A 29 -10.83 -4.14 -2.49
C GLY A 29 -11.86 -4.44 -3.59
N TYR A 30 -11.39 -4.65 -4.82
CA TYR A 30 -12.23 -4.99 -5.98
C TYR A 30 -12.97 -6.31 -5.79
N LEU A 31 -12.29 -7.32 -5.23
CA LEU A 31 -12.87 -8.66 -4.99
C LEU A 31 -13.79 -8.71 -3.78
N ILE A 32 -13.54 -7.89 -2.74
CA ILE A 32 -14.35 -7.88 -1.51
C ILE A 32 -15.62 -7.04 -1.68
N ALA A 33 -15.58 -5.94 -2.44
CA ALA A 33 -16.72 -5.02 -2.57
C ALA A 33 -18.05 -5.66 -3.02
N PRO A 34 -18.09 -6.62 -3.96
CA PRO A 34 -19.34 -7.29 -4.35
C PRO A 34 -20.05 -7.98 -3.18
N SER A 35 -19.29 -8.53 -2.23
CA SER A 35 -19.83 -9.17 -1.03
C SER A 35 -20.51 -8.19 -0.07
N LEU A 36 -20.29 -6.89 -0.27
CA LEU A 36 -20.88 -5.79 0.49
C LEU A 36 -21.95 -5.02 -0.32
N GLU A 37 -22.37 -5.56 -1.47
CA GLU A 37 -23.28 -4.90 -2.42
C GLU A 37 -22.75 -3.56 -2.98
N ILE A 38 -21.43 -3.34 -2.87
CA ILE A 38 -20.74 -2.16 -3.40
C ILE A 38 -20.20 -2.47 -4.79
N ALA A 39 -20.26 -1.51 -5.70
CA ALA A 39 -19.66 -1.67 -7.03
C ALA A 39 -18.14 -1.94 -6.92
N PRO A 40 -17.59 -2.95 -7.63
CA PRO A 40 -16.20 -3.40 -7.50
C PRO A 40 -15.16 -2.28 -7.64
N LEU A 41 -15.43 -1.31 -8.52
CA LEU A 41 -14.54 -0.17 -8.74
C LEU A 41 -14.35 0.68 -7.48
N TYR A 42 -15.43 0.95 -6.74
CA TYR A 42 -15.35 1.70 -5.47
C TYR A 42 -14.60 0.91 -4.41
N GLY A 43 -14.78 -0.42 -4.38
CA GLY A 43 -13.97 -1.32 -3.57
C GLY A 43 -12.48 -1.23 -3.86
N GLY A 44 -12.12 -1.30 -5.14
CA GLY A 44 -10.73 -1.17 -5.58
C GLY A 44 -10.12 0.18 -5.20
N ILE A 45 -10.86 1.28 -5.37
CA ILE A 45 -10.41 2.62 -4.94
C ILE A 45 -10.20 2.68 -3.43
N ALA A 46 -11.14 2.17 -2.64
CA ALA A 46 -10.99 2.11 -1.18
C ALA A 46 -9.78 1.25 -0.77
N GLY A 47 -9.56 0.14 -1.46
CA GLY A 47 -8.40 -0.73 -1.27
C GLY A 47 -7.07 -0.06 -1.63
N LEU A 48 -7.03 0.77 -2.68
CA LEU A 48 -5.86 1.59 -3.01
C LEU A 48 -5.54 2.60 -1.92
N ILE A 49 -6.56 3.31 -1.40
CA ILE A 49 -6.39 4.27 -0.31
C ILE A 49 -5.81 3.58 0.94
N ALA A 50 -6.31 2.38 1.26
CA ALA A 50 -5.79 1.57 2.35
C ALA A 50 -4.33 1.14 2.10
N GLY A 51 -4.00 0.67 0.89
CA GLY A 51 -2.63 0.30 0.50
C GLY A 51 -1.65 1.49 0.58
N SER A 52 -2.08 2.66 0.09
CA SER A 52 -1.33 3.92 0.17
C SER A 52 -1.12 4.41 1.61
N SER A 53 -1.98 4.04 2.55
CA SER A 53 -1.78 4.37 3.97
C SER A 53 -0.56 3.64 4.56
N VAL A 54 -0.21 2.45 4.04
CA VAL A 54 0.99 1.71 4.46
C VAL A 54 2.27 2.47 4.08
N LEU A 55 2.29 3.09 2.91
CA LEU A 55 3.39 3.95 2.47
C LEU A 55 3.55 5.16 3.40
N SER A 56 2.46 5.84 3.74
CA SER A 56 2.46 6.97 4.67
C SER A 56 2.98 6.58 6.06
N LEU A 57 2.60 5.41 6.57
CA LEU A 57 3.12 4.88 7.82
C LEU A 57 4.61 4.57 7.74
N HIS A 58 5.10 4.05 6.61
CA HIS A 58 6.52 3.79 6.41
C HIS A 58 7.35 5.07 6.38
N VAL A 59 6.84 6.14 5.76
CA VAL A 59 7.45 7.48 5.81
C VAL A 59 7.49 7.97 7.25
N LEU A 60 6.39 7.91 7.99
CA LEU A 60 6.31 8.36 9.38
C LEU A 60 7.32 7.60 10.25
N TYR A 61 7.34 6.27 10.17
CA TYR A 61 8.30 5.43 10.90
C TYR A 61 9.74 5.81 10.60
N THR A 62 10.07 6.02 9.32
CA THR A 62 11.43 6.40 8.91
C THR A 62 11.81 7.79 9.41
N SER A 63 10.87 8.74 9.43
CA SER A 63 11.10 10.09 9.96
C SER A 63 11.28 10.11 11.47
N MET A 64 10.63 9.21 12.22
CA MET A 64 10.75 9.13 13.68
C MET A 64 12.02 8.39 14.15
N ASN A 65 12.62 7.55 13.31
CA ASN A 65 13.81 6.75 13.63
C ASN A 65 15.09 7.27 12.96
N LYS A 66 15.05 8.47 12.39
CA LYS A 66 16.20 9.22 11.88
C LYS A 66 16.65 10.25 12.91
#